data_AF-A0A1B2HJC2-F1
#
_entry.id   AF-A0A1B2HJC2-F1
#
_cell.length_a   1.000
_cell.length_b   1.000
_cell.length_c   1.000
_cell.angle_alpha   90.00
_cell.angle_beta   90.00
_cell.angle_gamma   90.00
#
_symmetry.space_group_name_H-M   'P 1'
#
loop_
_entity.id
_entity.type
_entity.pdbx_description
1 polymer ?
#
loop_
_entity_poly.entity_id
_entity_poly.type
_entity_poly.pdbx_seq_one_letter_code
_entity_poly.pdbx_strand_id
1 'polypeptide(L)'
;MKGTKRTTAALTILAAVVLTPAATAQPGDVPRDFLDQAEYAPGGVVKIELGPLYNCAPEATSAGFAAPIKLNPVPTATIGEGEAAATPGTYQARIFCKAGSLVDSFTVKAPVTTTTPPPQKPAKPPVKKPKGAPQTGGGGTA
;
A
#
# COMPACT_ATOMS: atom_id res chain seq x y z
N MET A 1 -48.93 -53.08 -15.12
CA MET A 1 -49.21 -51.63 -15.19
C MET A 1 -47.98 -50.91 -14.60
N LYS A 2 -47.13 -50.32 -15.45
CA LYS A 2 -46.90 -48.85 -15.58
C LYS A 2 -46.50 -48.18 -14.24
N GLY A 3 -45.22 -47.91 -14.02
CA GLY A 3 -44.63 -46.57 -14.13
C GLY A 3 -44.10 -46.14 -12.75
N THR A 4 -43.13 -45.27 -12.52
CA THR A 4 -42.38 -44.31 -13.33
C THR A 4 -41.15 -43.92 -12.49
N LYS A 5 -39.98 -43.85 -13.11
CA LYS A 5 -38.70 -43.42 -12.52
C LYS A 5 -38.77 -41.95 -12.11
N ARG A 6 -38.24 -41.58 -10.95
CA ARG A 6 -37.96 -40.17 -10.60
C ARG A 6 -36.51 -40.04 -10.14
N THR A 7 -35.71 -39.53 -11.07
CA THR A 7 -34.30 -39.16 -10.88
C THR A 7 -34.27 -37.73 -10.34
N THR A 8 -33.72 -37.53 -9.14
CA THR A 8 -33.58 -36.20 -8.53
C THR A 8 -32.09 -35.85 -8.54
N ALA A 9 -31.70 -34.93 -9.43
CA ALA A 9 -30.37 -34.36 -9.46
C ALA A 9 -30.28 -33.25 -8.40
N ALA A 10 -29.38 -33.42 -7.42
CA ALA A 10 -29.09 -32.40 -6.40
C ALA A 10 -28.05 -31.42 -6.96
N LEU A 11 -28.46 -30.16 -7.12
CA LEU A 11 -27.61 -29.05 -7.56
C LEU A 11 -26.87 -28.48 -6.33
N THR A 12 -25.60 -28.86 -6.13
CA THR A 12 -24.73 -28.26 -5.12
C THR A 12 -24.23 -26.90 -5.60
N ILE A 13 -24.78 -25.82 -5.03
CA ILE A 13 -24.32 -24.45 -5.26
C ILE A 13 -23.16 -24.18 -4.28
N LEU A 14 -21.92 -24.13 -4.79
CA LEU A 14 -20.78 -23.59 -4.04
C LEU A 14 -20.93 -22.06 -3.99
N ALA A 15 -21.35 -21.51 -2.85
CA ALA A 15 -21.29 -20.09 -2.60
C ALA A 15 -19.91 -19.74 -2.03
N ALA A 16 -19.03 -19.15 -2.86
CA ALA A 16 -17.81 -18.53 -2.40
C ALA A 16 -18.17 -17.23 -1.66
N VAL A 17 -18.08 -17.23 -0.32
CA VAL A 17 -18.21 -16.03 0.49
C VAL A 17 -16.90 -15.25 0.34
N VAL A 18 -16.91 -14.25 -0.53
CA VAL A 18 -15.87 -13.22 -0.57
C VAL A 18 -16.05 -12.34 0.68
N LEU A 19 -15.10 -12.42 1.62
CA LEU A 19 -15.00 -11.48 2.73
C LEU A 19 -14.61 -10.11 2.16
N THR A 20 -15.60 -9.27 1.91
CA THR A 20 -15.37 -7.84 1.65
C THR A 20 -14.99 -7.18 2.97
N PRO A 21 -13.85 -6.48 3.09
CA PRO A 21 -13.57 -5.70 4.28
C PRO A 21 -14.58 -4.56 4.37
N ALA A 22 -15.52 -4.67 5.31
CA ALA A 22 -16.37 -3.57 5.70
C ALA A 22 -15.50 -2.55 6.44
N ALA A 23 -15.12 -1.47 5.75
CA ALA A 23 -14.64 -0.27 6.40
C ALA A 23 -15.78 0.26 7.28
N THR A 24 -15.77 -0.06 8.57
CA THR A 24 -16.73 0.46 9.54
C THR A 24 -16.41 1.94 9.77
N ALA A 25 -16.99 2.83 8.97
CA ALA A 25 -17.17 4.22 9.38
C ALA A 25 -18.00 4.19 10.68
N GLN A 26 -17.39 4.60 11.80
CA GLN A 26 -18.07 4.55 13.09
C GLN A 26 -19.10 5.69 13.14
N PRO A 27 -20.34 5.45 13.61
CA PRO A 27 -21.33 6.52 13.76
C PRO A 27 -20.81 7.55 14.77
N GLY A 28 -20.41 8.73 14.27
CA GLY A 28 -19.73 9.78 15.05
C GLY A 28 -18.45 10.34 14.40
N ASP A 29 -18.08 9.80 13.24
CA ASP A 29 -16.99 10.27 12.40
C ASP A 29 -17.40 11.51 11.61
N VAL A 30 -16.75 12.65 11.86
CA VAL A 30 -17.02 13.90 11.14
C VAL A 30 -15.91 14.12 10.11
N PRO A 31 -16.20 14.05 8.80
CA PRO A 31 -15.18 14.31 7.79
C PRO A 31 -14.70 15.75 7.90
N ARG A 32 -13.40 15.94 8.08
CA ARG A 32 -12.75 17.25 8.19
C ARG A 32 -11.41 17.25 7.48
N ASP A 33 -11.21 18.26 6.66
CA ASP A 33 -9.93 18.60 6.04
C ASP A 33 -9.06 19.28 7.13
N PHE A 34 -8.31 18.47 7.88
CA PHE A 34 -7.37 18.97 8.91
C PHE A 34 -5.91 18.73 8.54
N LEU A 35 -5.67 17.90 7.52
CA LEU A 35 -4.37 17.71 6.90
C LEU A 35 -4.08 18.86 5.92
N ASP A 36 -2.81 19.23 5.74
CA ASP A 36 -2.48 20.28 4.76
C ASP A 36 -2.61 19.82 3.31
N GLN A 37 -2.51 18.51 3.05
CA GLN A 37 -2.53 17.91 1.72
C GLN A 37 -3.32 16.59 1.72
N ALA A 38 -4.01 16.34 0.60
CA ALA A 38 -4.66 15.05 0.36
C ALA A 38 -3.69 13.96 -0.12
N GLU A 39 -2.47 14.33 -0.55
CA GLU A 39 -1.47 13.41 -1.09
C GLU A 39 -0.06 13.71 -0.58
N TYR A 40 0.60 12.70 -0.03
CA TYR A 40 1.96 12.80 0.51
C TYR A 40 2.93 11.89 -0.22
N ALA A 41 4.19 12.31 -0.33
CA ALA A 41 5.28 11.41 -0.69
C ALA A 41 5.54 10.39 0.44
N PRO A 42 6.09 9.20 0.15
CA PRO A 42 6.50 8.28 1.21
C PRO A 42 7.58 8.92 2.09
N GLY A 43 7.35 8.98 3.40
CA GLY A 43 8.20 9.71 4.34
C GLY A 43 8.08 11.24 4.26
N GLY A 44 7.09 11.77 3.52
CA GLY A 44 6.82 13.20 3.43
C GLY A 44 6.32 13.79 4.75
N VAL A 45 6.55 15.08 4.95
CA VAL A 45 6.06 15.81 6.13
C VAL A 45 4.54 15.97 6.03
N VAL A 46 3.83 15.53 7.06
CA VAL A 46 2.39 15.71 7.25
C VAL A 46 2.18 16.80 8.28
N LYS A 47 1.36 17.79 7.95
CA LYS A 47 0.97 18.86 8.86
C LYS A 47 -0.51 18.78 9.19
N ILE A 48 -0.83 18.97 10.46
CA ILE A 48 -2.19 19.03 10.99
C ILE A 48 -2.43 20.42 11.54
N GLU A 49 -3.53 21.05 11.14
CA GLU A 49 -3.99 22.30 11.72
C GLU A 49 -5.48 22.21 12.07
N LEU A 50 -5.79 22.46 13.34
CA LEU A 50 -7.16 22.51 13.86
C LEU A 50 -7.43 23.89 14.45
N GLY A 51 -8.63 24.42 14.24
CA GLY A 51 -9.05 25.68 14.85
C GLY A 51 -9.06 25.64 16.39
N PRO A 52 -9.08 26.81 17.06
CA PRO A 52 -8.92 26.93 18.51
C PRO A 52 -10.13 26.40 19.30
N LEU A 53 -11.25 26.14 18.62
CA LEU A 53 -12.48 25.63 19.22
C LEU A 53 -12.48 24.09 19.37
N TYR A 54 -11.50 23.41 18.79
CA TYR A 54 -11.43 21.95 18.84
C TYR A 54 -10.68 21.49 20.09
N ASN A 55 -11.41 20.84 21.00
CA ASN A 55 -10.82 20.20 22.17
C ASN A 55 -10.57 18.72 21.86
N CYS A 56 -9.36 18.44 21.39
CA CYS A 56 -8.94 17.13 20.88
C CYS A 56 -7.85 16.49 21.74
N ALA A 57 -7.72 15.17 21.62
CA ALA A 57 -6.61 14.41 22.16
C ALA A 57 -5.29 14.99 21.66
N PRO A 58 -4.19 14.85 22.43
CA PRO A 58 -2.89 15.42 22.07
C PRO A 58 -2.19 14.68 20.93
N GLU A 59 -2.88 13.74 20.26
CA GLU A 59 -2.29 12.85 19.27
C GLU A 59 -3.28 12.58 18.12
N ALA A 60 -2.79 12.63 16.90
CA ALA A 60 -3.47 12.12 15.72
C ALA A 60 -2.90 10.75 15.34
N THR A 61 -3.77 9.83 14.94
CA THR A 61 -3.38 8.45 14.62
C THR A 61 -3.81 8.06 13.20
N SER A 62 -2.95 7.35 12.48
CA SER A 62 -3.25 6.77 11.18
C SER A 62 -2.30 5.61 10.92
N ALA A 63 -2.76 4.58 10.21
CA ALA A 63 -1.88 3.56 9.65
C ALA A 63 -0.98 4.12 8.53
N GLY A 64 -1.33 5.28 7.97
CA GLY A 64 -0.56 6.01 6.98
C GLY A 64 0.45 7.00 7.57
N PHE A 65 0.61 7.06 8.90
CA PHE A 65 1.66 7.84 9.55
C PHE A 65 2.81 6.93 9.97
N ALA A 66 4.04 7.43 9.94
CA ALA A 66 5.21 6.72 10.46
C ALA A 66 5.10 6.51 11.98
N ALA A 67 4.52 7.47 12.69
CA ALA A 67 4.20 7.43 14.11
C ALA A 67 2.99 8.34 14.42
N PRO A 68 2.32 8.19 15.58
CA PRO A 68 1.29 9.13 16.01
C PRO A 68 1.80 10.57 16.03
N ILE A 69 1.08 11.50 15.41
CA ILE A 69 1.47 12.91 15.31
C ILE A 69 1.06 13.62 16.59
N LYS A 70 2.01 14.23 17.29
CA LYS A 70 1.73 15.01 18.50
C LYS A 70 1.11 16.36 18.12
N LEU A 71 0.01 16.68 18.79
CA LEU A 71 -0.74 17.91 18.61
C LEU A 71 -0.41 18.87 19.76
N ASN A 72 0.13 20.02 19.39
CA ASN A 72 0.51 21.10 20.30
C ASN A 72 -0.52 22.23 20.19
N PRO A 73 -1.25 22.54 21.27
CA PRO A 73 -2.15 23.68 21.29
C PRO A 73 -1.35 24.99 21.30
N VAL A 74 -1.69 25.89 20.39
CA VAL A 74 -1.22 27.28 20.33
C VAL A 74 -2.43 28.21 20.51
N PRO A 75 -2.24 29.51 20.84
CA PRO A 75 -3.36 30.41 21.17
C PRO A 75 -4.46 30.51 20.10
N THR A 76 -4.12 30.27 18.84
CA THR A 76 -5.03 30.43 17.69
C THR A 76 -5.43 29.11 17.03
N ALA A 77 -4.79 27.98 17.36
CA ALA A 77 -4.95 26.71 16.67
C ALA A 77 -4.37 25.54 17.50
N THR A 78 -4.61 24.31 17.08
CA THR A 78 -3.83 23.15 17.51
C THR A 78 -3.07 22.63 16.30
N ILE A 79 -1.75 22.58 16.40
CA ILE A 79 -0.87 22.23 15.28
C ILE A 79 -0.12 20.94 15.58
N GLY A 80 0.18 20.14 14.56
CA GLY A 80 1.04 18.98 14.68
C GLY A 80 1.80 18.71 13.40
N GLU A 81 3.02 18.20 13.54
CA GLU A 81 3.87 17.84 12.41
C GLU A 81 4.41 16.42 12.61
N GLY A 82 4.39 15.63 11.55
CA GLY A 82 4.94 14.27 11.56
C GLY A 82 5.26 13.81 10.15
N GLU A 83 5.43 12.51 9.99
CA GLU A 83 5.84 11.91 8.72
C GLU A 83 4.80 10.90 8.23
N ALA A 84 4.56 10.90 6.92
CA ALA A 84 3.78 9.88 6.25
C ALA A 84 4.52 8.54 6.27
N ALA A 85 3.77 7.45 6.32
CA ALA A 85 4.33 6.11 6.22
C ALA A 85 5.04 5.92 4.87
N ALA A 86 6.01 5.00 4.82
CA ALA A 86 6.69 4.64 3.58
C ALA A 86 5.79 3.80 2.64
N THR A 87 4.74 3.18 3.18
CA THR A 87 3.86 2.28 2.45
C THR A 87 2.85 3.09 1.62
N PRO A 88 2.82 2.95 0.28
CA PRO A 88 1.84 3.64 -0.54
C PRO A 88 0.43 3.07 -0.33
N GLY A 89 -0.56 3.94 -0.38
CA GLY A 89 -1.96 3.57 -0.15
C GLY A 89 -2.81 4.75 0.30
N THR A 90 -4.12 4.54 0.36
CA THR A 90 -5.06 5.50 0.93
C THR A 90 -5.33 5.15 2.39
N TYR A 91 -5.19 6.13 3.27
CA TYR A 91 -5.31 5.98 4.71
C TYR A 91 -6.29 7.00 5.28
N GLN A 92 -6.81 6.70 6.48
CA GLN A 92 -7.62 7.63 7.25
C GLN A 92 -6.86 8.07 8.50
N ALA A 93 -6.61 9.36 8.61
CA ALA A 93 -6.16 9.99 9.83
C ALA A 93 -7.35 10.20 10.76
N ARG A 94 -7.16 9.93 12.06
CA ARG A 94 -8.18 10.09 13.09
C ARG A 94 -7.66 10.91 14.25
N ILE A 95 -8.51 11.84 14.70
CA ILE A 95 -8.28 12.65 15.89
C ILE A 95 -9.50 12.53 16.78
N PHE A 96 -9.30 12.11 18.03
CA PHE A 96 -10.39 12.00 18.99
C PHE A 96 -10.63 13.35 19.65
N CYS A 97 -11.85 13.89 19.53
CA CYS A 97 -12.22 15.14 20.17
C CYS A 97 -13.43 14.96 21.08
N LYS A 98 -13.63 15.89 22.01
CA LYS A 98 -14.74 15.82 22.97
C LYS A 98 -16.12 15.73 22.29
N ALA A 99 -16.25 16.34 21.10
CA ALA A 99 -17.47 16.35 20.30
C ALA A 99 -17.62 15.16 19.34
N GLY A 100 -16.62 14.27 19.24
CA GLY A 100 -16.59 13.16 18.29
C GLY A 100 -15.21 12.94 17.68
N SER A 101 -15.09 11.94 16.82
CA SER A 101 -13.86 11.66 16.08
C SER A 101 -13.84 12.48 14.79
N LEU A 102 -12.77 13.24 14.57
CA LEU A 102 -12.50 13.87 13.28
C LEU A 102 -11.71 12.91 12.42
N VAL A 103 -12.08 12.80 11.16
CA VAL A 103 -11.39 11.94 10.21
C VAL A 103 -11.13 12.64 8.91
N ASP A 104 -9.93 12.41 8.40
CA ASP A 104 -9.46 12.93 7.14
C ASP A 104 -8.80 11.82 6.33
N SER A 105 -9.05 11.79 5.03
CA SER A 105 -8.53 10.75 4.14
C SER A 105 -7.40 11.33 3.30
N PHE A 106 -6.27 10.64 3.28
CA PHE A 106 -5.11 11.04 2.48
C PHE A 106 -4.48 9.84 1.78
N THR A 107 -3.68 10.12 0.76
CA THR A 107 -2.99 9.09 -0.02
C THR A 107 -1.48 9.26 0.08
N VAL A 108 -0.77 8.19 0.42
CA VAL A 108 0.68 8.10 0.27
C VAL A 108 0.98 7.61 -1.13
N LYS A 109 1.69 8.43 -1.91
CA LYS A 109 2.08 8.13 -3.29
C LYS A 109 3.00 6.92 -3.34
N ALA A 110 2.88 6.14 -4.41
CA ALA A 110 3.88 5.15 -4.75
C ALA A 110 5.25 5.83 -4.82
N PRO A 111 6.31 5.23 -4.25
CA PRO A 111 7.65 5.73 -4.51
C PRO A 111 7.83 5.74 -6.02
N VAL A 112 8.35 6.85 -6.55
CA VAL A 112 8.85 6.85 -7.92
C VAL A 112 9.98 5.84 -7.94
N THR A 113 9.68 4.60 -8.31
CA THR A 113 10.71 3.70 -8.81
C THR A 113 11.25 4.41 -10.03
N THR A 114 12.36 5.12 -9.87
CA THR A 114 13.35 5.20 -10.93
C THR A 114 13.67 3.76 -11.25
N THR A 115 12.95 3.22 -12.24
CA THR A 115 13.35 2.02 -12.95
C THR A 115 14.65 2.41 -13.64
N THR A 116 15.76 2.42 -12.90
CA THR A 116 17.01 2.03 -13.51
C THR A 116 16.68 0.67 -14.11
N PRO A 117 16.77 0.50 -15.45
CA PRO A 117 16.57 -0.81 -16.05
C PRO A 117 17.40 -1.81 -15.22
N PRO A 118 16.87 -3.02 -14.95
CA PRO A 118 17.57 -4.01 -14.12
C PRO A 118 19.03 -4.05 -14.56
N PRO A 119 20.02 -4.03 -13.64
CA PRO A 119 21.42 -4.02 -14.02
C PRO A 119 21.60 -5.11 -15.06
N GLN A 120 21.87 -4.71 -16.31
CA GLN A 120 22.11 -5.65 -17.37
C GLN A 120 23.27 -6.49 -16.86
N LYS A 121 22.95 -7.75 -16.53
CA LYS A 121 23.92 -8.78 -16.22
C LYS A 121 25.09 -8.57 -17.18
N PRO A 122 26.34 -8.40 -16.70
CA PRO A 122 27.48 -8.14 -17.56
C PRO A 122 27.41 -9.14 -18.72
N ALA A 123 27.26 -8.61 -19.93
CA ALA A 123 27.28 -9.43 -21.13
C ALA A 123 28.56 -10.26 -21.02
N LYS A 124 28.39 -11.59 -20.95
CA LYS A 124 29.52 -12.52 -20.94
C LYS A 124 30.47 -12.08 -22.06
N PRO A 125 31.78 -11.97 -21.83
CA PRO A 125 32.72 -11.69 -22.91
C PRO A 125 32.47 -12.72 -24.03
N PRO A 126 32.49 -12.32 -25.31
CA PRO A 126 32.26 -13.24 -26.39
C PRO A 126 33.25 -14.40 -26.28
N VAL A 127 32.69 -15.60 -26.09
CA VAL A 127 33.41 -16.88 -26.13
C VAL A 127 34.09 -16.95 -27.50
N LYS A 128 35.39 -16.63 -27.55
CA LYS A 128 36.23 -17.03 -28.68
C LYS A 128 36.24 -18.55 -28.67
N LYS A 129 35.54 -19.17 -29.63
CA LYS A 129 35.68 -20.61 -29.93
C LYS A 129 37.18 -20.96 -29.95
N PRO A 130 37.62 -22.04 -29.31
CA PRO A 130 38.95 -22.57 -29.60
C PRO A 130 38.98 -22.95 -31.08
N LYS A 131 39.87 -22.31 -31.84
CA LYS A 131 40.22 -22.78 -33.18
C LYS A 131 40.96 -24.09 -32.95
N GLY A 132 40.26 -25.19 -33.18
CA GLY A 132 40.78 -26.54 -33.01
C GLY A 132 42.13 -26.69 -33.72
N ALA A 133 43.08 -27.26 -32.99
CA ALA A 133 44.29 -27.82 -33.55
C ALA A 133 43.91 -28.90 -34.58
N PRO A 134 44.54 -28.94 -35.76
CA PRO A 134 44.46 -30.12 -36.61
C PRO A 134 45.05 -31.32 -35.86
N GLN A 135 44.25 -32.37 -35.72
CA GLN A 135 44.67 -33.66 -35.20
C GLN A 135 45.83 -34.20 -36.03
N THR A 136 46.93 -34.51 -35.35
CA THR A 136 47.93 -35.46 -35.82
C THR A 136 47.29 -36.84 -35.94
N GLY A 137 47.30 -37.41 -37.15
CA GLY A 137 46.81 -38.76 -37.41
C GLY A 137 47.52 -39.36 -38.60
N GLY A 138 48.72 -39.91 -38.36
CA GLY A 138 49.38 -40.79 -39.30
C GLY A 138 48.69 -42.15 -39.35
N GLY A 139 48.55 -42.69 -40.56
CA GLY A 139 48.14 -44.06 -40.84
C GLY A 139 48.57 -44.39 -42.26
N GLY A 140 49.51 -45.33 -42.41
CA GLY A 140 50.11 -45.68 -43.69
C GLY A 140 49.34 -46.73 -44.51
N THR A 141 50.04 -47.19 -45.55
CA THR A 141 49.79 -48.34 -46.46
C THR A 141 49.12 -48.01 -47.80
N ALA A 142 49.94 -47.90 -48.85
CA ALA A 142 50.06 -48.92 -49.91
C ALA A 142 51.38 -48.69 -50.67
#